data_AF-A0AA43QQQ0-F1
#
_entry.id   AF-A0AA43QQQ0-F1
#
_cell.length_a   1.000
_cell.length_b   1.000
_cell.length_c   1.000
_cell.angle_alpha   90.00
_cell.angle_beta   90.00
_cell.angle_gamma   90.00
#
_symmetry.space_group_name_H-M   'P 1'
#
loop_
_entity.id
_entity.type
_entity.pdbx_description
1 polymer ?
#
loop_
_entity_poly.entity_id
_entity_poly.type
_entity_poly.pdbx_seq_one_letter_code
_entity_poly.pdbx_strand_id
1 'polypeptide(L)'
;MSHCDDAVREAVIALGSLGERLQLNNVLTWDNQQANECHEYAVAEYGKAISHLRGQLSDGGEKLELQALIMCFLFTIFEFLQGSESGALVHLRHGLRILDKVHQPNRECSVLPAEEAMSLEMERTGVSMNSIIKTRVKPTMAKDAVLREELVRTYAVMENQALYWLSLESWEAPLLTNLQTMDRDPPNCEHFPTLEEAADALNYQINIVQEVRRTFISVEASHPSAALTSLLAFNRRKRERQIKQLLKWPSEVAAMQTRLANGWTDEMTYRINVMKMNYTITLLLLEGVFEPIGVVSNRDSELAFEEVIRLAKTILLPLSDEDRTDRIRRVVLANNKDINPDAMFSFYAGLIQPLYNTAIKCQNLTICHEAIGLLATRPWREGAWESAGMANIARTKCDDRVRITVAGGPKGRSSAAC
;
A
#
# COMPACT_ATOMS: atom_id res chain seq x y z
N MET A 1 -4.58 -15.37 -19.52
CA MET A 1 -5.17 -16.30 -18.54
C MET A 1 -6.66 -16.04 -18.29
N SER A 2 -7.19 -14.83 -18.48
CA SER A 2 -8.64 -14.54 -18.38
C SER A 2 -9.52 -15.36 -19.34
N HIS A 3 -8.99 -15.77 -20.50
CA HIS A 3 -9.73 -16.58 -21.49
C HIS A 3 -9.92 -18.06 -21.12
N CYS A 4 -9.38 -18.54 -19.99
CA CYS A 4 -9.38 -19.98 -19.66
C CYS A 4 -9.98 -20.33 -18.29
N ASP A 5 -10.48 -19.37 -17.52
CA ASP A 5 -11.01 -19.61 -16.17
C ASP A 5 -12.24 -18.73 -15.89
N ASP A 6 -13.39 -19.37 -15.67
CA ASP A 6 -14.68 -18.70 -15.52
C ASP A 6 -14.72 -17.78 -14.30
N ALA A 7 -14.13 -18.22 -13.17
CA ALA A 7 -14.10 -17.43 -11.95
C ALA A 7 -13.26 -16.14 -12.12
N VAL A 8 -12.07 -16.26 -12.74
CA VAL A 8 -11.20 -15.11 -12.99
C VAL A 8 -11.85 -14.13 -13.95
N ARG A 9 -12.50 -14.64 -15.00
CA ARG A 9 -13.20 -13.80 -15.98
C ARG A 9 -14.29 -12.96 -15.30
N GLU A 10 -15.13 -13.59 -14.49
CA GLU A 10 -16.21 -12.90 -13.79
C GLU A 10 -15.68 -11.88 -12.78
N ALA A 11 -14.62 -12.21 -12.04
CA ALA A 11 -13.99 -11.25 -11.14
C ALA A 11 -13.43 -10.02 -11.88
N VAL A 12 -12.85 -10.22 -13.07
CA VAL A 12 -12.38 -9.12 -13.93
C VAL A 12 -13.56 -8.28 -14.48
N ILE A 13 -14.66 -8.92 -14.88
CA ILE A 13 -15.87 -8.21 -15.32
C ILE A 13 -16.47 -7.40 -14.17
N ALA A 14 -16.55 -7.98 -12.97
CA ALA A 14 -17.02 -7.31 -11.76
C ALA A 14 -16.19 -6.06 -11.46
N LEU A 15 -14.86 -6.18 -11.48
CA LEU A 15 -13.94 -5.06 -11.29
C LEU A 15 -14.06 -4.00 -12.38
N GLY A 16 -14.16 -4.40 -13.65
CA GLY A 16 -14.35 -3.47 -14.76
C GLY A 16 -15.64 -2.68 -14.64
N SER A 17 -16.73 -3.35 -14.27
CA SER A 17 -18.05 -2.73 -14.06
C SER A 17 -18.06 -1.78 -12.86
N LEU A 18 -17.36 -2.15 -11.78
CA LEU A 18 -17.16 -1.27 -10.62
C LEU A 18 -16.25 -0.07 -10.96
N GLY A 19 -15.29 -0.25 -11.87
CA GLY A 19 -14.49 0.84 -12.41
C GLY A 19 -15.33 1.84 -13.21
N GLU A 20 -16.17 1.35 -14.12
CA GLU A 20 -17.11 2.18 -14.90
C GLU A 20 -18.09 2.93 -13.99
N ARG A 21 -18.62 2.24 -12.98
CA ARG A 21 -19.40 2.86 -11.90
C ARG A 21 -18.63 4.07 -11.34
N LEU A 22 -17.40 3.88 -10.87
CA LEU A 22 -16.63 4.95 -10.22
C LEU A 22 -16.34 6.13 -11.15
N GLN A 23 -16.29 5.90 -12.46
CA GLN A 23 -16.20 6.97 -13.47
C GLN A 23 -17.51 7.75 -13.61
N LEU A 24 -18.67 7.06 -13.55
CA LEU A 24 -19.99 7.69 -13.60
C LEU A 24 -20.31 8.47 -12.33
N ASN A 25 -19.90 7.96 -11.17
CA ASN A 25 -20.05 8.63 -9.88
C ASN A 25 -18.96 8.17 -8.90
N ASN A 26 -18.05 9.08 -8.54
CA ASN A 26 -16.95 8.78 -7.63
C ASN A 26 -17.39 8.65 -6.15
N VAL A 27 -18.66 8.94 -5.84
CA VAL A 27 -19.23 8.75 -4.49
C VAL A 27 -20.30 7.66 -4.53
N LEU A 28 -20.22 6.68 -3.63
CA LEU A 28 -21.26 5.66 -3.43
C LEU A 28 -22.52 6.33 -2.86
N THR A 29 -23.43 6.74 -3.75
CA THR A 29 -24.71 7.40 -3.44
C THR A 29 -25.79 6.85 -4.35
N TRP A 30 -27.04 6.91 -3.89
CA TRP A 30 -28.19 6.42 -4.64
C TRP A 30 -28.70 7.41 -5.70
N ASP A 31 -28.11 8.61 -5.77
CA ASP A 31 -28.60 9.74 -6.57
C ASP A 31 -28.32 9.60 -8.07
N ASN A 32 -27.49 8.62 -8.48
CA ASN A 32 -27.20 8.34 -9.88
C ASN A 32 -27.64 6.91 -10.22
N GLN A 33 -28.80 6.80 -10.88
CA GLN A 33 -29.40 5.52 -11.25
C GLN A 33 -28.47 4.66 -12.12
N GLN A 34 -27.82 5.26 -13.12
CA GLN A 34 -26.90 4.53 -14.00
C GLN A 34 -25.70 3.97 -13.21
N ALA A 35 -25.17 4.77 -12.28
CA ALA A 35 -24.10 4.34 -11.39
C ALA A 35 -24.58 3.23 -10.42
N ASN A 36 -25.85 3.21 -10.01
CA ASN A 36 -26.39 2.14 -9.17
C ASN A 36 -26.55 0.84 -9.97
N GLU A 37 -27.07 0.91 -11.20
CA GLU A 37 -27.22 -0.25 -12.09
C GLU A 37 -25.85 -0.89 -12.40
N CYS A 38 -24.82 -0.09 -12.68
CA CYS A 38 -23.45 -0.59 -12.85
C CYS A 38 -22.92 -1.27 -11.57
N HIS A 39 -23.23 -0.73 -10.38
CA HIS A 39 -22.83 -1.33 -9.11
C HIS A 39 -23.54 -2.66 -8.85
N GLU A 40 -24.85 -2.73 -9.07
CA GLU A 40 -25.62 -3.97 -8.92
C GLU A 40 -25.10 -5.07 -9.85
N TYR A 41 -24.82 -4.72 -11.10
CA TYR A 41 -24.20 -5.64 -12.05
C TYR A 41 -22.82 -6.11 -11.58
N ALA A 42 -21.97 -5.18 -11.11
CA ALA A 42 -20.65 -5.50 -10.58
C ALA A 42 -20.72 -6.49 -9.40
N VAL A 43 -21.65 -6.29 -8.46
CA VAL A 43 -21.86 -7.18 -7.30
C VAL A 43 -22.39 -8.54 -7.74
N ALA A 44 -23.28 -8.59 -8.74
CA ALA A 44 -23.78 -9.85 -9.28
C ALA A 44 -22.65 -10.69 -9.90
N GLU A 45 -21.77 -10.08 -10.70
CA GLU A 45 -20.61 -10.74 -11.30
C GLU A 45 -19.58 -11.19 -10.25
N TYR A 46 -19.37 -10.37 -9.22
CA TYR A 46 -18.53 -10.73 -8.06
C TYR A 46 -19.08 -11.99 -7.35
N GLY A 47 -20.40 -12.07 -7.15
CA GLY A 47 -21.06 -13.23 -6.56
C GLY A 47 -20.91 -14.51 -7.40
N LYS A 48 -21.01 -14.40 -8.74
CA LYS A 48 -20.76 -15.53 -9.65
C LYS A 48 -19.31 -16.02 -9.55
N ALA A 49 -18.36 -15.09 -9.51
CA ALA A 49 -16.94 -15.39 -9.41
C ALA A 49 -16.61 -16.19 -8.14
N ILE A 50 -17.22 -15.83 -6.99
CA ILE A 50 -17.09 -16.61 -5.74
C ILE A 50 -17.70 -18.00 -5.91
N SER A 51 -18.88 -18.11 -6.51
CA SER A 51 -19.56 -19.40 -6.70
C SER A 51 -18.73 -20.36 -7.54
N HIS A 52 -18.17 -19.89 -8.67
CA HIS A 52 -17.30 -20.69 -9.52
C HIS A 52 -16.01 -21.09 -8.82
N LEU A 53 -15.35 -20.16 -8.12
CA LEU A 53 -14.15 -20.47 -7.33
C LEU A 53 -14.45 -21.57 -6.31
N ARG A 54 -15.56 -21.49 -5.57
CA ARG A 54 -15.95 -22.53 -4.59
C ARG A 54 -16.14 -23.90 -5.23
N GLY A 55 -16.77 -23.95 -6.41
CA GLY A 55 -16.93 -25.20 -7.17
C GLY A 55 -15.57 -25.80 -7.52
N GLN A 56 -14.68 -25.01 -8.11
CA GLN A 56 -13.35 -25.46 -8.50
C GLN A 56 -12.49 -25.90 -7.30
N LEU A 57 -12.58 -25.20 -6.18
CA LEU A 57 -11.89 -25.56 -4.93
C LEU A 57 -12.38 -26.89 -4.34
N SER A 58 -13.63 -27.27 -4.61
CA SER A 58 -14.21 -28.53 -4.14
C SER A 58 -13.77 -29.72 -5.00
N ASP A 59 -13.43 -29.48 -6.27
CA ASP A 59 -13.07 -30.51 -7.26
C ASP A 59 -11.58 -30.89 -7.28
N GLY A 60 -10.71 -30.18 -6.52
CA GLY A 60 -9.35 -30.65 -6.21
C GLY A 60 -8.31 -30.56 -7.35
N GLY A 61 -8.41 -29.58 -8.25
CA GLY A 61 -7.53 -29.43 -9.42
C GLY A 61 -6.06 -29.03 -9.18
N GLU A 62 -5.20 -29.23 -10.18
CA GLU A 62 -3.74 -29.03 -10.10
C GLU A 62 -3.29 -27.54 -10.14
N LYS A 63 -4.19 -26.59 -10.42
CA LYS A 63 -3.92 -25.13 -10.56
C LYS A 63 -4.55 -24.24 -9.47
N LEU A 64 -5.06 -24.84 -8.41
CA LEU A 64 -5.86 -24.16 -7.38
C LEU A 64 -5.15 -22.97 -6.71
N GLU A 65 -3.84 -23.06 -6.49
CA GLU A 65 -3.11 -22.08 -5.70
C GLU A 65 -2.96 -20.72 -6.42
N LEU A 66 -2.40 -20.75 -7.64
CA LEU A 66 -2.20 -19.55 -8.45
C LEU A 66 -3.53 -18.86 -8.75
N GLN A 67 -4.55 -19.66 -9.04
CA GLN A 67 -5.89 -19.17 -9.25
C GLN A 67 -6.45 -18.52 -7.98
N ALA A 68 -6.36 -19.17 -6.81
CA ALA A 68 -6.80 -18.60 -5.55
C ALA A 68 -6.07 -17.29 -5.20
N LEU A 69 -4.77 -17.18 -5.51
CA LEU A 69 -4.00 -15.95 -5.33
C LEU A 69 -4.50 -14.81 -6.23
N ILE A 70 -4.79 -15.11 -7.50
CA ILE A 70 -5.36 -14.13 -8.43
C ILE A 70 -6.76 -13.72 -7.94
N MET A 71 -7.60 -14.67 -7.53
CA MET A 71 -8.94 -14.37 -7.03
C MET A 71 -8.92 -13.53 -5.76
N CYS A 72 -8.11 -13.90 -4.76
CA CYS A 72 -7.94 -13.11 -3.53
C CYS A 72 -7.45 -11.70 -3.84
N PHE A 73 -6.57 -11.53 -4.83
CA PHE A 73 -6.10 -10.23 -5.28
C PHE A 73 -7.25 -9.39 -5.87
N LEU A 74 -7.99 -9.96 -6.84
CA LEU A 74 -9.10 -9.27 -7.50
C LEU A 74 -10.22 -8.93 -6.50
N PHE A 75 -10.54 -9.83 -5.58
CA PHE A 75 -11.56 -9.60 -4.55
C PHE A 75 -11.12 -8.57 -3.51
N THR A 76 -9.84 -8.55 -3.13
CA THR A 76 -9.31 -7.49 -2.25
C THR A 76 -9.52 -6.12 -2.88
N ILE A 77 -9.23 -5.99 -4.18
CA ILE A 77 -9.45 -4.74 -4.92
C ILE A 77 -10.94 -4.41 -4.99
N PHE A 78 -11.79 -5.39 -5.30
CA PHE A 78 -13.23 -5.17 -5.43
C PHE A 78 -13.83 -4.66 -4.12
N GLU A 79 -13.58 -5.37 -3.02
CA GLU A 79 -14.02 -4.99 -1.68
C GLU A 79 -13.49 -3.60 -1.28
N PHE A 80 -12.23 -3.33 -1.61
CA PHE A 80 -11.65 -2.01 -1.39
C PHE A 80 -12.39 -0.91 -2.18
N LEU A 81 -12.63 -1.11 -3.47
CA LEU A 81 -13.27 -0.12 -4.34
C LEU A 81 -14.71 0.19 -3.91
N GLN A 82 -15.41 -0.76 -3.31
CA GLN A 82 -16.76 -0.55 -2.75
C GLN A 82 -16.77 -0.07 -1.29
N GLY A 83 -15.60 0.17 -0.68
CA GLY A 83 -15.47 0.70 0.69
C GLY A 83 -15.63 -0.35 1.80
N SER A 84 -15.56 -1.64 1.47
CA SER A 84 -15.64 -2.74 2.43
C SER A 84 -14.25 -3.09 2.95
N GLU A 85 -13.86 -2.40 4.04
CA GLU A 85 -12.59 -2.60 4.74
C GLU A 85 -12.42 -4.04 5.22
N SER A 86 -13.45 -4.58 5.89
CA SER A 86 -13.46 -5.94 6.44
C SER A 86 -13.33 -7.00 5.34
N GLY A 87 -14.09 -6.86 4.25
CA GLY A 87 -14.03 -7.78 3.10
C GLY A 87 -12.65 -7.80 2.45
N ALA A 88 -12.05 -6.63 2.22
CA ALA A 88 -10.73 -6.56 1.61
C ALA A 88 -9.65 -7.17 2.53
N LEU A 89 -9.74 -6.93 3.84
CA LEU A 89 -8.84 -7.53 4.83
C LEU A 89 -8.92 -9.05 4.83
N VAL A 90 -10.13 -9.62 4.70
CA VAL A 90 -10.35 -11.07 4.61
C VAL A 90 -9.61 -11.65 3.40
N HIS A 91 -9.86 -11.11 2.20
CA HIS A 91 -9.23 -11.62 0.97
C HIS A 91 -7.72 -11.42 0.96
N LEU A 92 -7.23 -10.27 1.44
CA LEU A 92 -5.79 -10.02 1.56
C LEU A 92 -5.16 -11.06 2.48
N ARG A 93 -5.70 -11.24 3.70
CA ARG A 93 -5.20 -12.22 4.66
C ARG A 93 -5.23 -13.64 4.10
N HIS A 94 -6.23 -13.98 3.30
CA HIS A 94 -6.31 -15.26 2.62
C HIS A 94 -5.16 -15.46 1.64
N GLY A 95 -4.89 -14.49 0.77
CA GLY A 95 -3.75 -14.54 -0.15
C GLY A 95 -2.39 -14.60 0.57
N LEU A 96 -2.19 -13.80 1.62
CA LEU A 96 -0.97 -13.84 2.43
C LEU A 96 -0.74 -15.22 3.08
N ARG A 97 -1.79 -15.86 3.61
CA ARG A 97 -1.71 -17.21 4.22
C ARG A 97 -1.36 -18.29 3.20
N ILE A 98 -1.87 -18.20 1.96
CA ILE A 98 -1.52 -19.14 0.89
C ILE A 98 -0.03 -19.04 0.58
N LEU A 99 0.48 -17.82 0.40
CA LEU A 99 1.89 -17.57 0.12
C LEU A 99 2.83 -17.99 1.27
N ASP A 100 2.45 -17.74 2.52
CA ASP A 100 3.24 -18.14 3.70
C ASP A 100 3.40 -19.66 3.79
N LYS A 101 2.32 -20.43 3.55
CA LYS A 101 2.38 -21.90 3.57
C LYS A 101 3.22 -22.49 2.46
N VAL A 102 3.25 -21.87 1.29
CA VAL A 102 4.09 -22.30 0.18
C VAL A 102 5.57 -22.14 0.54
N HIS A 103 5.91 -21.02 1.19
CA HIS A 103 7.28 -20.74 1.59
C HIS A 103 7.71 -21.52 2.85
N GLN A 104 6.79 -21.73 3.81
CA GLN A 104 7.05 -22.41 5.10
C GLN A 104 6.05 -23.55 5.34
N PRO A 105 6.15 -24.67 4.60
CA PRO A 105 5.15 -25.75 4.64
C PRO A 105 5.03 -26.46 6.01
N ASN A 106 6.04 -26.33 6.88
CA ASN A 106 6.09 -26.97 8.20
C ASN A 106 5.78 -26.00 9.36
N ARG A 107 5.49 -24.72 9.10
CA ARG A 107 5.17 -23.77 10.17
C ARG A 107 3.69 -23.85 10.48
N GLU A 108 3.33 -24.29 11.68
CA GLU A 108 1.98 -24.12 12.20
C GLU A 108 1.72 -22.62 12.35
N CYS A 109 0.84 -22.07 11.51
CA CYS A 109 0.41 -20.69 11.61
C CYS A 109 -0.29 -20.51 12.96
N SER A 110 0.26 -19.69 13.86
CA SER A 110 -0.37 -19.36 15.13
C SER A 110 -1.73 -18.72 14.85
N VAL A 111 -2.80 -19.44 15.21
CA VAL A 111 -4.18 -18.97 15.15
C VAL A 111 -4.36 -17.98 16.31
N LEU A 112 -4.67 -16.72 16.03
CA LEU A 112 -4.90 -15.69 17.04
C LEU A 112 -6.37 -15.22 17.02
N PRO A 113 -6.87 -14.64 18.13
CA PRO A 113 -8.30 -14.59 18.52
C PRO A 113 -9.25 -13.82 17.58
N ALA A 114 -8.73 -13.19 16.51
CA ALA A 114 -9.51 -12.42 15.54
C ALA A 114 -10.36 -13.27 14.58
N GLU A 115 -10.45 -14.59 14.79
CA GLU A 115 -11.26 -15.49 13.95
C GLU A 115 -12.76 -15.40 14.25
N GLU A 116 -13.19 -15.01 15.44
CA GLU A 116 -14.63 -14.98 15.79
C GLU A 116 -15.41 -13.87 15.07
N ALA A 117 -14.83 -12.67 14.92
CA ALA A 117 -15.42 -11.59 14.11
C ALA A 117 -15.29 -11.86 12.59
N MET A 118 -14.25 -12.57 12.19
CA MET A 118 -13.95 -12.92 10.80
C MET A 118 -14.79 -14.09 10.29
N SER A 119 -15.31 -14.95 11.17
CA SER A 119 -16.15 -16.10 10.82
C SER A 119 -17.50 -15.66 10.21
N LEU A 120 -18.12 -14.61 10.76
CA LEU A 120 -19.35 -14.01 10.23
C LEU A 120 -19.13 -13.34 8.86
N GLU A 121 -17.97 -12.72 8.66
CA GLU A 121 -17.58 -12.11 7.38
C GLU A 121 -17.17 -13.16 6.34
N MET A 122 -16.54 -14.28 6.76
CA MET A 122 -16.22 -15.46 5.95
C MET A 122 -17.47 -16.17 5.44
N GLU A 123 -18.54 -16.23 6.23
CA GLU A 123 -19.86 -16.70 5.78
C GLU A 123 -20.48 -15.74 4.74
N ARG A 124 -20.30 -14.42 4.92
CA ARG A 124 -20.79 -13.38 3.99
C ARG A 124 -20.02 -13.35 2.66
N THR A 125 -18.71 -13.58 2.69
CA THR A 125 -17.80 -13.63 1.52
C THR A 125 -17.70 -15.02 0.87
N GLY A 126 -18.22 -16.06 1.54
CA GLY A 126 -18.43 -17.39 0.97
C GLY A 126 -17.18 -18.24 0.70
N VAL A 127 -15.97 -17.80 1.05
CA VAL A 127 -14.72 -18.54 0.77
C VAL A 127 -14.30 -19.37 2.00
N SER A 128 -14.34 -20.70 1.89
CA SER A 128 -13.87 -21.61 2.95
C SER A 128 -12.42 -22.05 2.73
N MET A 129 -11.54 -21.61 3.63
CA MET A 129 -10.08 -21.78 3.56
C MET A 129 -9.58 -23.23 3.81
N ASN A 130 -10.40 -24.08 4.44
CA ASN A 130 -9.97 -25.42 4.88
C ASN A 130 -9.77 -26.43 3.74
N SER A 131 -10.30 -26.18 2.54
CA SER A 131 -10.10 -27.03 1.36
C SER A 131 -8.77 -26.75 0.65
N ILE A 132 -8.42 -25.47 0.47
CA ILE A 132 -7.19 -25.02 -0.24
C ILE A 132 -5.92 -25.45 0.51
N ILE A 133 -5.93 -25.37 1.84
CA ILE A 133 -4.76 -25.66 2.68
C ILE A 133 -4.37 -27.14 2.66
N LYS A 134 -5.31 -28.05 2.40
CA LYS A 134 -5.09 -29.51 2.51
C LYS A 134 -4.48 -30.13 1.25
N THR A 135 -4.51 -29.44 0.11
CA THR A 135 -3.91 -29.92 -1.13
C THR A 135 -2.40 -29.72 -1.11
N ARG A 136 -1.65 -30.83 -1.11
CA ARG A 136 -0.19 -30.87 -1.12
C ARG A 136 0.33 -30.24 -2.43
N VAL A 137 0.87 -29.03 -2.34
CA VAL A 137 1.38 -28.25 -3.47
C VAL A 137 2.57 -28.99 -4.11
N LYS A 138 2.47 -29.33 -5.40
CA LYS A 138 3.60 -29.82 -6.20
C LYS A 138 4.29 -28.62 -6.89
N PRO A 139 5.62 -28.64 -7.11
CA PRO A 139 6.32 -27.54 -7.78
C PRO A 139 5.83 -27.39 -9.23
N THR A 140 5.39 -26.19 -9.61
CA THR A 140 4.83 -25.85 -10.92
C THR A 140 5.87 -25.38 -11.96
N MET A 141 5.48 -25.42 -13.24
CA MET A 141 6.27 -25.09 -14.45
C MET A 141 6.90 -23.67 -14.45
N ALA A 142 7.89 -23.44 -15.31
CA ALA A 142 8.67 -22.19 -15.37
C ALA A 142 7.85 -20.89 -15.61
N LYS A 143 6.74 -20.94 -16.36
CA LYS A 143 5.86 -19.76 -16.55
C LYS A 143 5.05 -19.41 -15.30
N ASP A 144 4.63 -20.41 -14.54
CA ASP A 144 3.90 -20.22 -13.28
C ASP A 144 4.84 -19.65 -12.20
N ALA A 145 6.14 -19.93 -12.28
CA ALA A 145 7.13 -19.37 -11.37
C ALA A 145 7.30 -17.85 -11.53
N VAL A 146 7.35 -17.33 -12.76
CA VAL A 146 7.46 -15.88 -13.03
C VAL A 146 6.22 -15.14 -12.54
N LEU A 147 5.04 -15.64 -12.89
CA LEU A 147 3.78 -15.02 -12.45
C LEU A 147 3.60 -15.10 -10.93
N ARG A 148 4.03 -16.20 -10.31
CA ARG A 148 4.07 -16.33 -8.85
C ARG A 148 4.97 -15.26 -8.23
N GLU A 149 6.17 -15.04 -8.76
CA GLU A 149 7.09 -14.00 -8.26
C GLU A 149 6.49 -12.58 -8.36
N GLU A 150 5.77 -12.30 -9.46
CA GLU A 150 5.03 -11.06 -9.65
C GLU A 150 3.89 -10.89 -8.64
N LEU A 151 3.14 -11.98 -8.36
CA LEU A 151 2.11 -11.96 -7.32
C LEU A 151 2.70 -11.74 -5.93
N VAL A 152 3.81 -12.40 -5.56
CA VAL A 152 4.46 -12.15 -4.26
C VAL A 152 4.83 -10.66 -4.13
N ARG A 153 5.39 -10.05 -5.18
CA ARG A 153 5.69 -8.61 -5.21
C ARG A 153 4.44 -7.75 -5.03
N THR A 154 3.38 -8.08 -5.76
CA THR A 154 2.11 -7.34 -5.70
C THR A 154 1.49 -7.42 -4.30
N TYR A 155 1.45 -8.61 -3.69
CA TYR A 155 0.93 -8.79 -2.35
C TYR A 155 1.79 -8.08 -1.29
N ALA A 156 3.11 -8.05 -1.43
CA ALA A 156 3.98 -7.29 -0.51
C ALA A 156 3.67 -5.78 -0.55
N VAL A 157 3.44 -5.23 -1.74
CA VAL A 157 2.98 -3.83 -1.88
C VAL A 157 1.63 -3.64 -1.19
N MET A 158 0.64 -4.48 -1.49
CA MET A 158 -0.71 -4.36 -0.92
C MET A 158 -0.70 -4.48 0.60
N GLU A 159 0.12 -5.37 1.13
CA GLU A 159 0.32 -5.54 2.56
C GLU A 159 0.90 -4.27 3.21
N ASN A 160 1.88 -3.63 2.57
CA ASN A 160 2.43 -2.36 3.04
C ASN A 160 1.44 -1.20 2.92
N GLN A 161 0.63 -1.19 1.87
CA GLN A 161 -0.46 -0.24 1.69
C GLN A 161 -1.54 -0.42 2.78
N ALA A 162 -1.88 -1.67 3.12
CA ALA A 162 -2.90 -2.05 4.11
C ALA A 162 -2.70 -1.42 5.49
N LEU A 163 -1.45 -1.22 5.91
CA LEU A 163 -1.12 -0.59 7.19
C LEU A 163 -1.78 0.77 7.42
N TYR A 164 -1.89 1.58 6.37
CA TYR A 164 -2.32 2.97 6.49
C TYR A 164 -3.81 3.14 6.25
N TRP A 165 -4.41 2.31 5.39
CA TRP A 165 -5.79 2.49 4.94
C TRP A 165 -6.80 1.70 5.79
N LEU A 166 -6.45 0.52 6.28
CA LEU A 166 -7.32 -0.31 7.13
C LEU A 166 -7.14 -0.02 8.65
N SER A 167 -6.41 1.04 9.00
CA SER A 167 -6.05 1.37 10.39
C SER A 167 -5.48 0.16 11.17
N LEU A 168 -4.71 -0.68 10.46
CA LEU A 168 -4.18 -1.98 10.90
C LEU A 168 -3.00 -1.84 11.87
N GLU A 169 -2.94 -0.76 12.64
CA GLU A 169 -1.85 -0.54 13.59
C GLU A 169 -1.73 -1.73 14.57
N SER A 170 -2.82 -2.44 14.87
CA SER A 170 -2.84 -3.66 15.70
C SER A 170 -2.97 -4.99 14.92
N TRP A 171 -2.77 -5.00 13.60
CA TRP A 171 -3.04 -6.19 12.77
C TRP A 171 -1.95 -7.26 12.83
N GLU A 172 -2.36 -8.47 13.17
CA GLU A 172 -1.53 -9.67 13.21
C GLU A 172 -1.73 -10.52 11.94
N ALA A 173 -0.97 -10.25 10.88
CA ALA A 173 -0.87 -11.11 9.69
C ALA A 173 0.55 -11.59 9.43
N PRO A 174 0.74 -12.74 8.74
CA PRO A 174 2.05 -13.19 8.30
C PRO A 174 2.69 -12.14 7.39
N LEU A 175 3.88 -11.64 7.78
CA LEU A 175 4.62 -10.63 7.04
C LEU A 175 5.20 -11.25 5.76
N LEU A 176 4.63 -10.98 4.59
CA LEU A 176 5.24 -11.42 3.32
C LEU A 176 6.60 -10.77 3.08
N THR A 177 6.78 -9.54 3.57
CA THR A 177 8.08 -8.89 3.53
C THR A 177 9.16 -9.72 4.21
N ASN A 178 8.85 -10.51 5.25
CA ASN A 178 9.83 -11.44 5.82
C ASN A 178 10.24 -12.49 4.80
N LEU A 179 9.28 -13.09 4.08
CA LEU A 179 9.56 -14.13 3.08
C LEU A 179 10.37 -13.59 1.90
N GLN A 180 10.07 -12.38 1.42
CA GLN A 180 10.83 -11.75 0.33
C GLN A 180 12.26 -11.36 0.73
N THR A 181 12.47 -11.01 2.00
CA THR A 181 13.74 -10.45 2.47
C THR A 181 14.71 -11.49 3.04
N MET A 182 14.22 -12.69 3.36
CA MET A 182 15.06 -13.80 3.79
C MET A 182 15.85 -14.45 2.66
N ASP A 183 15.38 -14.35 1.40
CA ASP A 183 15.95 -15.08 0.25
C ASP A 183 16.70 -14.22 -0.78
N ARG A 184 16.72 -12.88 -0.65
CA ARG A 184 17.42 -12.00 -1.60
C ARG A 184 18.53 -11.21 -0.95
N ASP A 185 19.68 -11.21 -1.60
CA ASP A 185 20.71 -10.22 -1.35
C ASP A 185 20.10 -8.82 -1.53
N PRO A 186 20.37 -7.88 -0.61
CA PRO A 186 19.86 -6.52 -0.74
C PRO A 186 20.36 -5.92 -2.06
N PRO A 187 19.50 -5.20 -2.81
CA PRO A 187 19.91 -4.58 -4.06
C PRO A 187 21.11 -3.66 -3.84
N ASN A 188 22.09 -3.74 -4.74
CA ASN A 188 23.32 -2.97 -4.63
C ASN A 188 23.00 -1.47 -4.74
N CYS A 189 23.12 -0.75 -3.62
CA CYS A 189 22.91 0.69 -3.56
C CYS A 189 24.18 1.50 -3.87
N GLU A 190 25.20 0.90 -4.50
CA GLU A 190 26.47 1.56 -4.84
C GLU A 190 26.54 2.05 -6.28
N HIS A 191 25.65 1.58 -7.17
CA HIS A 191 25.59 2.04 -8.54
C HIS A 191 24.22 1.75 -9.15
N PHE A 192 23.59 2.76 -9.74
CA PHE A 192 22.34 2.61 -10.50
C PHE A 192 22.59 2.84 -12.00
N PRO A 193 22.68 1.79 -12.82
CA PRO A 193 22.73 1.87 -14.28
C PRO A 193 21.46 2.49 -14.88
N THR A 194 20.30 2.17 -14.29
CA THR A 194 18.99 2.57 -14.80
C THR A 194 18.09 3.16 -13.71
N LEU A 195 17.10 3.94 -14.14
CA LEU A 195 16.07 4.48 -13.25
C LEU A 195 15.23 3.38 -12.58
N GLU A 196 15.06 2.24 -13.26
CA GLU A 196 14.35 1.08 -12.74
C GLU A 196 15.10 0.46 -11.55
N GLU A 197 16.42 0.28 -11.66
CA GLU A 197 17.23 -0.25 -10.57
C GLU A 197 17.26 0.69 -9.36
N ALA A 198 17.29 1.99 -9.58
CA ALA A 198 17.16 2.97 -8.50
C ALA A 198 15.79 2.90 -7.81
N ALA A 199 14.71 2.64 -8.57
CA ALA A 199 13.35 2.50 -8.07
C ALA A 199 13.17 1.19 -7.29
N ASP A 200 13.66 0.08 -7.83
CA ASP A 200 13.64 -1.23 -7.18
C ASP A 200 14.41 -1.23 -5.86
N ALA A 201 15.59 -0.59 -5.84
CA ALA A 201 16.36 -0.43 -4.62
C ALA A 201 15.58 0.36 -3.55
N LEU A 202 14.90 1.44 -3.94
CA LEU A 202 14.06 2.22 -3.02
C LEU A 202 12.84 1.43 -2.55
N ASN A 203 12.13 0.74 -3.44
CA ASN A 203 10.98 -0.10 -3.10
C ASN A 203 11.35 -1.22 -2.12
N TYR A 204 12.53 -1.81 -2.29
CA TYR A 204 13.06 -2.77 -1.32
C TYR A 204 13.23 -2.14 0.06
N GLN A 205 13.80 -0.93 0.14
CA GLN A 205 13.93 -0.21 1.42
C GLN A 205 12.57 0.10 2.02
N ILE A 206 11.61 0.62 1.24
CA ILE A 206 10.24 0.89 1.69
C ILE A 206 9.66 -0.34 2.38
N ASN A 207 9.72 -1.50 1.72
CA ASN A 207 9.15 -2.73 2.25
C ASN A 207 9.79 -3.10 3.60
N ILE A 208 11.12 -3.06 3.69
CA ILE A 208 11.86 -3.34 4.92
C ILE A 208 11.47 -2.38 6.05
N VAL A 209 11.37 -1.09 5.79
CA VAL A 209 11.00 -0.10 6.82
C VAL A 209 9.61 -0.39 7.38
N GLN A 210 8.64 -0.74 6.52
CA GLN A 210 7.30 -1.12 6.96
C GLN A 210 7.30 -2.41 7.79
N GLU A 211 8.14 -3.39 7.46
CA GLU A 211 8.31 -4.63 8.22
C GLU A 211 8.86 -4.37 9.63
N VAL A 212 9.93 -3.59 9.73
CA VAL A 212 10.54 -3.22 11.02
C VAL A 212 9.52 -2.46 11.88
N ARG A 213 8.76 -1.55 11.28
CA ARG A 213 7.73 -0.77 11.97
C ARG A 213 6.58 -1.63 12.47
N ARG A 214 6.10 -2.59 11.67
CA ARG A 214 5.07 -3.55 12.11
C ARG A 214 5.52 -4.42 13.26
N THR A 215 6.75 -4.93 13.16
CA THR A 215 7.33 -5.74 14.24
C THR A 215 7.38 -4.93 15.54
N PHE A 216 7.71 -3.64 15.48
CA PHE A 216 7.69 -2.79 16.66
C PHE A 216 6.29 -2.65 17.26
N ILE A 217 5.25 -2.37 16.47
CA ILE A 217 3.90 -2.18 17.02
C ILE A 217 3.37 -3.49 17.66
N SER A 218 3.62 -4.64 17.02
CA SER A 218 3.28 -5.95 17.58
C SER A 218 4.01 -6.23 18.91
N VAL A 219 5.27 -5.79 19.01
CA VAL A 219 6.06 -5.88 20.25
C VAL A 219 5.52 -4.98 21.34
N GLU A 220 5.13 -3.74 21.02
CA GLU A 220 4.57 -2.78 21.97
C GLU A 220 3.25 -3.29 22.61
N ALA A 221 2.46 -4.04 21.84
CA ALA A 221 1.24 -4.69 22.33
C ALA A 221 1.49 -5.94 23.20
N SER A 222 2.74 -6.44 23.26
CA SER A 222 3.09 -7.73 23.86
C SER A 222 3.73 -7.60 25.26
N HIS A 223 3.60 -8.64 26.08
CA HIS A 223 4.24 -8.70 27.40
C HIS A 223 5.78 -8.85 27.28
N PRO A 224 6.58 -8.19 28.14
CA PRO A 224 8.04 -8.30 28.09
C PRO A 224 8.56 -9.75 28.22
N SER A 225 9.41 -10.18 27.30
CA SER A 225 10.07 -11.50 27.34
C SER A 225 11.49 -11.46 26.76
N ALA A 226 12.33 -12.45 27.08
CA ALA A 226 13.70 -12.54 26.56
C ALA A 226 13.75 -12.70 25.02
N ALA A 227 12.74 -13.36 24.45
CA ALA A 227 12.57 -13.48 22.99
C ALA A 227 12.27 -12.11 22.36
N LEU A 228 11.42 -11.31 23.02
CA LEU A 228 11.06 -9.95 22.61
C LEU A 228 12.29 -9.02 22.59
N THR A 229 13.11 -9.07 23.63
CA THR A 229 14.34 -8.29 23.72
C THR A 229 15.32 -8.64 22.60
N SER A 230 15.47 -9.93 22.31
CA SER A 230 16.35 -10.41 21.22
C SER A 230 15.85 -9.97 19.84
N LEU A 231 14.52 -10.01 19.63
CA LEU A 231 13.87 -9.55 18.40
C LEU A 231 14.03 -8.04 18.20
N LEU A 232 13.88 -7.24 19.25
CA LEU A 232 14.12 -5.79 19.20
C LEU A 232 15.58 -5.46 18.88
N ALA A 233 16.54 -6.16 19.50
CA ALA A 233 17.96 -5.97 19.20
C ALA A 233 18.31 -6.37 17.76
N PHE A 234 17.69 -7.43 17.23
CA PHE A 234 17.81 -7.80 15.83
C PHE A 234 17.28 -6.72 14.89
N ASN A 235 16.06 -6.21 15.16
CA ASN A 235 15.44 -5.16 14.35
C ASN A 235 16.18 -3.82 14.42
N ARG A 236 16.78 -3.47 15.55
CA ARG A 236 17.64 -2.28 15.67
C ARG A 236 18.86 -2.38 14.75
N ARG A 237 19.54 -3.52 14.73
CA ARG A 237 20.67 -3.79 13.82
C ARG A 237 20.23 -3.88 12.36
N LYS A 238 19.00 -4.34 12.09
CA LYS A 238 18.40 -4.27 10.76
C LYS A 238 18.29 -2.78 10.38
N ARG A 239 17.53 -1.96 11.15
CA ARG A 239 17.36 -0.51 10.94
C ARG A 239 18.66 0.22 10.64
N GLU A 240 19.70 0.04 11.45
CA GLU A 240 21.00 0.70 11.26
C GLU A 240 21.65 0.39 9.89
N ARG A 241 21.50 -0.83 9.40
CA ARG A 241 21.98 -1.22 8.05
C ARG A 241 21.17 -0.53 6.96
N GLN A 242 19.85 -0.46 7.09
CA GLN A 242 19.01 0.23 6.10
C GLN A 242 19.28 1.73 6.07
N ILE A 243 19.44 2.38 7.22
CA ILE A 243 19.80 3.82 7.25
C ILE A 243 21.07 4.06 6.45
N LYS A 244 22.11 3.24 6.65
CA LYS A 244 23.37 3.36 5.90
C LYS A 244 23.20 3.19 4.38
N GLN A 245 22.32 2.28 3.95
CA GLN A 245 22.03 2.07 2.53
C GLN A 245 21.22 3.23 1.95
N LEU A 246 20.16 3.64 2.65
CA LEU A 246 19.27 4.71 2.24
C LEU A 246 20.03 6.04 2.12
N LEU A 247 20.93 6.37 3.04
CA LEU A 247 21.74 7.59 2.96
C LEU A 247 22.68 7.65 1.74
N LYS A 248 23.03 6.53 1.12
CA LYS A 248 23.80 6.51 -0.14
C LYS A 248 22.92 6.79 -1.38
N TRP A 249 21.63 6.54 -1.28
CA TRP A 249 20.72 6.59 -2.43
C TRP A 249 20.72 7.95 -3.16
N PRO A 250 20.69 9.12 -2.47
CA PRO A 250 20.68 10.42 -3.15
C PRO A 250 21.94 10.69 -3.98
N SER A 251 23.13 10.32 -3.49
CA SER A 251 24.39 10.53 -4.22
C SER A 251 24.46 9.64 -5.45
N GLU A 252 24.02 8.38 -5.34
CA GLU A 252 24.01 7.46 -6.48
C GLU A 252 22.98 7.83 -7.54
N VAL A 253 21.81 8.30 -7.11
CA VAL A 253 20.82 8.88 -8.03
C VAL A 253 21.39 10.10 -8.73
N ALA A 254 22.02 11.04 -8.02
CA ALA A 254 22.62 12.22 -8.65
C ALA A 254 23.71 11.86 -9.67
N ALA A 255 24.55 10.87 -9.35
CA ALA A 255 25.54 10.32 -10.27
C ALA A 255 24.89 9.68 -11.50
N MET A 256 23.81 8.92 -11.32
CA MET A 256 23.01 8.35 -12.42
C MET A 256 22.39 9.45 -13.31
N GLN A 257 21.78 10.48 -12.72
CA GLN A 257 21.20 11.61 -13.45
C GLN A 257 22.27 12.29 -14.32
N THR A 258 23.47 12.48 -13.78
CA THR A 258 24.60 13.07 -14.52
C THR A 258 25.02 12.19 -15.71
N ARG A 259 25.11 10.87 -15.52
CA ARG A 259 25.44 9.93 -16.60
C ARG A 259 24.38 9.90 -17.70
N LEU A 260 23.11 9.99 -17.33
CA LEU A 260 21.96 9.90 -18.24
C LEU A 260 21.52 11.26 -18.80
N ALA A 261 22.30 12.34 -18.57
CA ALA A 261 21.91 13.70 -18.92
C ALA A 261 21.54 13.89 -20.41
N ASN A 262 22.26 13.23 -21.32
CA ASN A 262 22.05 13.35 -22.77
C ASN A 262 20.78 12.64 -23.29
N GLY A 263 20.05 11.91 -22.44
CA GLY A 263 18.79 11.24 -22.77
C GLY A 263 17.70 11.47 -21.72
N TRP A 264 17.86 12.50 -20.89
CA TRP A 264 16.96 12.76 -19.77
C TRP A 264 15.63 13.35 -20.25
N THR A 265 14.52 12.73 -19.84
CA THR A 265 13.17 13.14 -20.27
C THR A 265 12.36 13.76 -19.13
N ASP A 266 11.27 14.44 -19.49
CA ASP A 266 10.27 14.93 -18.52
C ASP A 266 9.66 13.78 -17.71
N GLU A 267 9.46 12.61 -18.32
CA GLU A 267 8.97 11.40 -17.65
C GLU A 267 9.96 10.90 -16.59
N MET A 268 11.26 10.88 -16.91
CA MET A 268 12.31 10.52 -15.95
C MET A 268 12.37 11.54 -14.79
N THR A 269 12.13 12.82 -15.09
CA THR A 269 12.02 13.89 -14.07
C THR A 269 10.82 13.67 -13.15
N TYR A 270 9.66 13.32 -13.71
CA TYR A 270 8.47 12.97 -12.92
C TYR A 270 8.76 11.78 -11.99
N ARG A 271 9.29 10.68 -12.56
CA ARG A 271 9.59 9.45 -11.82
C ARG A 271 10.60 9.71 -10.70
N ILE A 272 11.67 10.46 -10.96
CA ILE A 272 12.67 10.75 -9.92
C ILE A 272 12.11 11.63 -8.81
N ASN A 273 11.21 12.56 -9.11
CA ASN A 273 10.58 13.38 -8.08
C ASN A 273 9.64 12.54 -7.20
N VAL A 274 8.89 11.60 -7.77
CA VAL A 274 8.09 10.62 -7.00
C VAL A 274 9.00 9.77 -6.11
N MET A 275 10.12 9.28 -6.65
CA MET A 275 11.10 8.49 -5.88
C MET A 275 11.71 9.32 -4.75
N LYS A 276 12.05 10.59 -4.97
CA LYS A 276 12.56 11.48 -3.92
C LYS A 276 11.53 11.71 -2.82
N MET A 277 10.25 11.89 -3.14
CA MET A 277 9.20 12.00 -2.13
C MET A 277 9.11 10.73 -1.27
N ASN A 278 9.11 9.55 -1.90
CA ASN A 278 9.06 8.28 -1.21
C ASN A 278 10.33 8.01 -0.39
N TYR A 279 11.50 8.37 -0.91
CA TYR A 279 12.77 8.35 -0.20
C TYR A 279 12.68 9.16 1.10
N THR A 280 12.26 10.43 1.01
CA THR A 280 12.19 11.33 2.15
C THR A 280 11.28 10.78 3.24
N ILE A 281 10.09 10.29 2.86
CA ILE A 281 9.15 9.73 3.83
C ILE A 281 9.63 8.40 4.39
N THR A 282 10.28 7.57 3.58
CA THR A 282 10.90 6.31 4.06
C THR A 282 11.99 6.59 5.08
N LEU A 283 12.84 7.59 4.84
CA LEU A 283 13.87 8.00 5.76
C LEU A 283 13.28 8.54 7.06
N LEU A 284 12.30 9.44 6.98
CA LEU A 284 11.60 9.98 8.17
C LEU A 284 10.93 8.87 8.99
N LEU A 285 10.22 7.95 8.31
CA LEU A 285 9.60 6.81 8.97
C LEU A 285 10.65 5.91 9.62
N LEU A 286 11.82 5.71 8.97
CA LEU A 286 12.91 4.89 9.47
C LEU A 286 13.63 5.52 10.67
N GLU A 287 13.87 6.82 10.61
CA GLU A 287 14.48 7.61 11.67
C GLU A 287 13.57 7.67 12.89
N GLY A 288 12.27 7.85 12.68
CA GLY A 288 11.24 7.86 13.72
C GLY A 288 10.65 6.48 14.08
N VAL A 289 11.16 5.36 13.53
CA VAL A 289 10.76 4.04 14.04
C VAL A 289 11.12 4.01 15.52
N PHE A 290 10.19 3.54 16.36
CA PHE A 290 10.30 3.49 17.82
C PHE A 290 9.89 4.76 18.57
N GLU A 291 9.51 5.85 17.88
CA GLU A 291 8.95 7.04 18.53
C GLU A 291 7.42 6.93 18.67
N PRO A 292 6.83 7.36 19.81
CA PRO A 292 5.38 7.44 19.97
C PRO A 292 4.73 8.25 18.85
N ILE A 293 3.52 7.84 18.46
CA ILE A 293 2.70 8.57 17.48
C ILE A 293 2.57 10.04 17.93
N GLY A 294 3.28 10.94 17.23
CA GLY A 294 3.19 12.38 17.46
C GLY A 294 4.48 13.13 17.78
N VAL A 295 5.63 12.46 17.95
CA VAL A 295 6.91 13.14 18.28
C VAL A 295 7.91 13.04 17.13
N VAL A 296 7.64 13.75 16.03
CA VAL A 296 8.66 14.12 15.06
C VAL A 296 8.75 15.64 15.10
N SER A 297 9.45 16.16 16.10
CA SER A 297 9.55 17.60 16.43
C SER A 297 11.01 18.06 16.37
N ASN A 298 11.76 17.72 15.32
CA ASN A 298 13.02 18.39 15.05
C ASN A 298 12.92 19.16 13.72
N ARG A 299 13.71 20.24 13.64
CA ARG A 299 13.75 21.14 12.48
C ARG A 299 14.08 20.39 11.19
N ASP A 300 14.92 19.37 11.27
CA ASP A 300 15.35 18.57 10.12
C ASP A 300 14.19 17.76 9.52
N SER A 301 13.28 17.26 10.34
CA SER A 301 12.09 16.55 9.87
C SER A 301 11.07 17.47 9.22
N GLU A 302 10.94 18.70 9.72
CA GLU A 302 10.07 19.71 9.11
C GLU A 302 10.55 20.07 7.70
N LEU A 303 11.85 20.31 7.53
CA LEU A 303 12.48 20.55 6.21
C LEU A 303 12.25 19.39 5.23
N ALA A 304 12.31 18.15 5.73
CA ALA A 304 12.01 16.97 4.93
C ALA A 304 10.54 16.95 4.46
N PHE A 305 9.58 17.30 5.33
CA PHE A 305 8.18 17.44 4.93
C PHE A 305 7.96 18.57 3.93
N GLU A 306 8.62 19.71 4.09
CA GLU A 306 8.59 20.81 3.12
C GLU A 306 9.10 20.37 1.74
N GLU A 307 10.16 19.57 1.68
CA GLU A 307 10.68 19.02 0.44
C GLU A 307 9.66 18.11 -0.26
N VAL A 308 8.93 17.28 0.50
CA VAL A 308 7.83 16.47 -0.03
C VAL A 308 6.75 17.35 -0.65
N ILE A 309 6.34 18.42 0.04
CA ILE A 309 5.35 19.38 -0.48
C ILE A 309 5.87 20.06 -1.75
N ARG A 310 7.13 20.51 -1.75
CA ARG A 310 7.75 21.19 -2.89
C ARG A 310 7.75 20.27 -4.12
N LEU A 311 8.21 19.03 -3.98
CA LEU A 311 8.22 18.04 -5.06
C LEU A 311 6.79 17.75 -5.54
N ALA A 312 5.85 17.53 -4.62
CA ALA A 312 4.45 17.28 -4.98
C ALA A 312 3.83 18.44 -5.76
N LYS A 313 4.12 19.70 -5.39
CA LYS A 313 3.69 20.87 -6.15
C LYS A 313 4.22 20.87 -7.58
N THR A 314 5.50 20.51 -7.79
CA THR A 314 6.06 20.41 -9.15
C THR A 314 5.40 19.34 -10.02
N ILE A 315 4.80 18.33 -9.39
CA ILE A 315 4.17 17.20 -10.06
C ILE A 315 2.66 17.44 -10.28
N LEU A 316 1.97 17.93 -9.27
CA LEU A 316 0.51 18.02 -9.23
C LEU A 316 -0.04 19.37 -9.67
N LEU A 317 0.72 20.45 -9.49
CA LEU A 317 0.27 21.78 -9.86
C LEU A 317 0.78 22.14 -11.27
N PRO A 318 -0.07 22.71 -12.13
CA PRO A 318 0.34 23.13 -13.45
C PRO A 318 1.37 24.27 -13.38
N LEU A 319 2.33 24.28 -14.31
CA LEU A 319 3.31 25.36 -14.44
C LEU A 319 2.73 26.63 -15.11
N SER A 320 1.51 26.56 -15.69
CA SER A 320 0.68 27.70 -16.14
C SER A 320 -0.74 27.24 -16.55
N ASP A 321 -1.70 28.16 -16.68
CA ASP A 321 -3.11 27.88 -17.01
C ASP A 321 -3.34 27.23 -18.40
N GLU A 322 -2.43 27.39 -19.36
CA GLU A 322 -2.55 26.81 -20.72
C GLU A 322 -2.06 25.34 -20.80
N ASP A 323 -1.21 24.89 -19.86
CA ASP A 323 -0.53 23.59 -19.92
C ASP A 323 -1.35 22.42 -19.30
N ARG A 324 -2.49 22.74 -18.66
CA ARG A 324 -3.25 21.84 -17.77
C ARG A 324 -3.75 20.57 -18.46
N THR A 325 -4.10 20.64 -19.73
CA THR A 325 -4.72 19.52 -20.47
C THR A 325 -3.72 18.75 -21.31
N ASP A 326 -2.56 19.34 -21.61
CA ASP A 326 -1.71 18.90 -22.72
C ASP A 326 -0.50 18.07 -22.27
N ARG A 327 0.06 18.32 -21.06
CA ARG A 327 1.16 17.49 -20.51
C ARG A 327 0.70 16.17 -19.91
N ILE A 328 -0.37 16.17 -19.13
CA ILE A 328 -0.94 14.93 -18.56
C ILE A 328 -1.42 14.02 -19.69
N ARG A 329 -2.06 14.60 -20.73
CA ARG A 329 -2.36 13.87 -21.96
C ARG A 329 -1.08 13.33 -22.60
N ARG A 330 -0.05 14.12 -22.83
CA ARG A 330 1.16 13.65 -23.55
C ARG A 330 1.95 12.57 -22.81
N VAL A 331 2.17 12.70 -21.50
CA VAL A 331 2.95 11.70 -20.73
C VAL A 331 2.19 10.39 -20.61
N VAL A 332 0.86 10.45 -20.47
CA VAL A 332 0.05 9.24 -20.31
C VAL A 332 -0.33 8.60 -21.67
N LEU A 333 -0.38 9.37 -22.76
CA LEU A 333 -0.69 8.88 -24.11
C LEU A 333 0.55 8.44 -24.92
N ALA A 334 1.78 8.72 -24.47
CA ALA A 334 2.96 8.52 -25.31
C ALA A 334 3.38 7.06 -25.53
N ASN A 335 2.99 6.10 -24.68
CA ASN A 335 3.57 4.75 -24.74
C ASN A 335 2.61 3.55 -24.79
N ASN A 336 1.29 3.74 -24.92
CA ASN A 336 0.37 2.67 -25.34
C ASN A 336 -1.00 3.25 -25.69
N LYS A 337 -1.44 3.11 -26.94
CA LYS A 337 -2.79 3.54 -27.36
C LYS A 337 -3.92 2.75 -26.68
N ASP A 338 -3.58 1.69 -25.95
CA ASP A 338 -4.52 0.78 -25.28
C ASP A 338 -4.64 1.01 -23.76
N ILE A 339 -3.93 1.99 -23.18
CA ILE A 339 -4.03 2.32 -21.75
C ILE A 339 -4.73 3.67 -21.60
N ASN A 340 -5.95 3.64 -21.06
CA ASN A 340 -6.72 4.83 -20.67
C ASN A 340 -5.86 5.70 -19.73
N PRO A 341 -5.79 7.04 -19.91
CA PRO A 341 -5.11 7.91 -18.96
C PRO A 341 -5.64 7.89 -17.54
N ASP A 342 -6.88 7.40 -17.40
CA ASP A 342 -7.56 7.12 -16.14
C ASP A 342 -7.39 5.66 -15.69
N ALA A 343 -6.38 4.92 -16.19
CA ALA A 343 -6.07 3.53 -15.79
C ALA A 343 -5.48 3.44 -14.37
N MET A 344 -6.30 3.87 -13.41
CA MET A 344 -6.66 3.41 -12.07
C MET A 344 -5.72 2.57 -11.17
N PHE A 345 -4.70 1.84 -11.66
CA PHE A 345 -3.92 0.92 -10.81
C PHE A 345 -2.43 0.89 -11.15
N SER A 346 -1.60 1.52 -10.32
CA SER A 346 -0.15 1.28 -10.23
C SER A 346 0.20 0.84 -8.80
N PHE A 347 0.88 -0.29 -8.66
CA PHE A 347 1.37 -0.82 -7.39
C PHE A 347 2.77 -0.30 -7.02
N TYR A 348 3.33 0.61 -7.80
CA TYR A 348 4.56 1.29 -7.41
C TYR A 348 4.26 2.41 -6.41
N ALA A 349 5.23 2.71 -5.54
CA ALA A 349 5.11 3.79 -4.56
C ALA A 349 4.85 5.13 -5.27
N GLY A 350 3.69 5.73 -5.00
CA GLY A 350 3.22 6.96 -5.65
C GLY A 350 3.30 8.19 -4.75
N LEU A 351 2.43 9.16 -4.98
CA LEU A 351 2.35 10.46 -4.30
C LEU A 351 1.44 10.44 -3.07
N ILE A 352 0.42 9.58 -3.03
CA ILE A 352 -0.58 9.56 -1.95
C ILE A 352 0.09 9.16 -0.63
N GLN A 353 0.99 8.17 -0.62
CA GLN A 353 1.71 7.75 0.60
C GLN A 353 2.59 8.82 1.22
N PRO A 354 3.46 9.48 0.45
CA PRO A 354 4.21 10.58 0.99
C PRO A 354 3.33 11.71 1.52
N LEU A 355 2.32 12.15 0.75
CA LEU A 355 1.45 13.25 1.14
C LEU A 355 0.59 12.92 2.37
N TYR A 356 0.02 11.73 2.45
CA TYR A 356 -0.76 11.30 3.60
C TYR A 356 0.10 11.24 4.87
N ASN A 357 1.32 10.68 4.79
CA ASN A 357 2.24 10.67 5.91
C ASN A 357 2.63 12.10 6.34
N THR A 358 2.92 13.00 5.40
CA THR A 358 3.16 14.41 5.69
C THR A 358 1.98 15.03 6.45
N ALA A 359 0.75 14.81 5.97
CA ALA A 359 -0.45 15.37 6.59
C ALA A 359 -0.67 14.92 8.03
N ILE A 360 -0.44 13.64 8.34
CA ILE A 360 -0.75 13.07 9.66
C ILE A 360 0.43 13.13 10.65
N LYS A 361 1.69 13.17 10.16
CA LYS A 361 2.90 13.12 11.00
C LYS A 361 3.54 14.48 11.24
N CYS A 362 3.41 15.44 10.31
CA CYS A 362 4.03 16.76 10.49
C CYS A 362 3.35 17.53 11.62
N GLN A 363 4.12 18.23 12.47
CA GLN A 363 3.56 19.05 13.54
C GLN A 363 3.13 20.44 13.07
N ASN A 364 3.75 20.97 12.01
CA ASN A 364 3.39 22.24 11.42
C ASN A 364 2.06 22.11 10.65
N LEU A 365 1.01 22.75 11.18
CA LEU A 365 -0.34 22.69 10.60
C LEU A 365 -0.44 23.29 9.19
N THR A 366 0.45 24.22 8.84
CA THR A 366 0.51 24.80 7.50
C THR A 366 0.90 23.71 6.50
N ILE A 367 1.99 23.00 6.77
CA ILE A 367 2.47 21.88 5.96
C ILE A 367 1.42 20.75 5.91
N CYS A 368 0.75 20.46 7.03
CA CYS A 368 -0.32 19.47 7.08
C CYS A 368 -1.47 19.82 6.14
N HIS A 369 -1.98 21.06 6.22
CA HIS A 369 -3.06 21.53 5.38
C HIS A 369 -2.65 21.61 3.90
N GLU A 370 -1.41 21.97 3.61
CA GLU A 370 -0.88 21.93 2.24
C GLU A 370 -0.86 20.50 1.68
N ALA A 371 -0.43 19.51 2.46
CA ALA A 371 -0.49 18.10 2.05
C ALA A 371 -1.93 17.64 1.79
N ILE A 372 -2.87 17.99 2.66
CA ILE A 372 -4.30 17.69 2.49
C ILE A 372 -4.85 18.37 1.24
N GLY A 373 -4.47 19.64 1.00
CA GLY A 373 -4.86 20.39 -0.18
C GLY A 373 -4.36 19.73 -1.47
N LEU A 374 -3.10 19.27 -1.47
CA LEU A 374 -2.50 18.54 -2.59
C LEU A 374 -3.22 17.20 -2.86
N LEU A 375 -3.53 16.42 -1.83
CA LEU A 375 -4.34 15.20 -1.95
C LEU A 375 -5.74 15.48 -2.52
N ALA A 376 -6.31 16.64 -2.20
CA ALA A 376 -7.63 17.06 -2.65
C ALA A 376 -7.65 17.78 -4.01
N THR A 377 -6.51 17.96 -4.68
CA THR A 377 -6.43 18.70 -5.97
C THR A 377 -7.28 18.07 -7.07
N ARG A 378 -7.28 16.75 -7.14
CA ARG A 378 -8.12 15.94 -8.03
C ARG A 378 -8.30 14.55 -7.39
N PRO A 379 -9.34 13.80 -7.75
CA PRO A 379 -9.39 12.38 -7.44
C PRO A 379 -8.37 11.63 -8.31
N TRP A 380 -7.48 10.86 -7.70
CA TRP A 380 -6.64 9.87 -8.40
C TRP A 380 -6.40 8.66 -7.48
N ARG A 381 -5.96 7.56 -8.08
CA ARG A 381 -5.73 6.30 -7.36
C ARG A 381 -4.32 5.77 -7.56
N GLU A 382 -3.75 5.20 -6.50
CA GLU A 382 -2.44 4.53 -6.47
C GLU A 382 -2.60 3.16 -5.80
N GLY A 383 -2.83 2.14 -6.62
CA GLY A 383 -3.20 0.82 -6.12
C GLY A 383 -4.51 0.89 -5.34
N ALA A 384 -4.48 0.45 -4.09
CA ALA A 384 -5.64 0.51 -3.20
C ALA A 384 -5.79 1.87 -2.50
N TRP A 385 -5.17 2.95 -2.95
CA TRP A 385 -5.28 4.25 -2.28
C TRP A 385 -6.00 5.25 -3.19
N GLU A 386 -6.96 5.98 -2.66
CA GLU A 386 -7.69 7.03 -3.37
C GLU A 386 -7.42 8.38 -2.70
N SER A 387 -7.03 9.38 -3.48
CA SER A 387 -6.47 10.63 -2.97
C SER A 387 -7.48 11.43 -2.14
N ALA A 388 -8.75 11.53 -2.54
CA ALA A 388 -9.76 12.30 -1.84
C ALA A 388 -10.14 11.66 -0.49
N GLY A 389 -10.27 10.33 -0.44
CA GLY A 389 -10.50 9.54 0.76
C GLY A 389 -9.36 9.69 1.75
N MET A 390 -8.11 9.58 1.28
CA MET A 390 -6.94 9.82 2.11
C MET A 390 -6.88 11.28 2.61
N ALA A 391 -7.28 12.26 1.80
CA ALA A 391 -7.39 13.66 2.22
C ALA A 391 -8.41 13.83 3.37
N ASN A 392 -9.56 13.17 3.27
CA ASN A 392 -10.61 13.23 4.30
C ASN A 392 -10.16 12.60 5.61
N ILE A 393 -9.56 11.40 5.56
CA ILE A 393 -9.01 10.74 6.75
C ILE A 393 -7.93 11.61 7.39
N ALA A 394 -7.01 12.15 6.58
CA ALA A 394 -5.94 13.02 7.07
C ALA A 394 -6.48 14.30 7.71
N ARG A 395 -7.54 14.90 7.15
CA ARG A 395 -8.20 16.08 7.71
C ARG A 395 -8.76 15.80 9.10
N THR A 396 -9.52 14.72 9.26
CA THR A 396 -10.05 14.30 10.57
C THR A 396 -8.94 14.12 11.59
N LYS A 397 -7.86 13.42 11.21
CA LYS A 397 -6.70 13.21 12.11
C LYS A 397 -5.97 14.51 12.46
N CYS A 398 -5.88 15.45 11.53
CA CYS A 398 -5.29 16.77 11.76
C CYS A 398 -6.16 17.59 12.73
N ASP A 399 -7.47 17.63 12.50
CA ASP A 399 -8.44 18.34 13.35
C ASP A 399 -8.45 17.78 14.78
N ASP A 400 -8.41 16.45 14.93
CA ASP A 400 -8.38 15.80 16.25
C ASP A 400 -7.09 16.12 17.02
N ARG A 401 -5.95 16.22 16.34
CA ARG A 401 -4.69 16.68 16.96
C ARG A 401 -4.82 18.11 17.51
N VAL A 402 -5.41 19.02 16.73
CA VAL A 402 -5.65 20.40 17.17
C VAL A 402 -6.54 20.42 18.42
N ARG A 403 -7.62 19.63 18.43
CA ARG A 403 -8.52 19.51 19.58
C ARG A 403 -7.79 19.00 20.84
N ILE A 404 -6.94 17.99 20.72
CA ILE A 404 -6.16 17.45 21.83
C ILE A 404 -5.18 18.50 22.38
N THR A 405 -4.48 19.23 21.52
CA THR A 405 -3.55 20.29 21.94
C THR A 405 -4.29 21.42 22.69
N VAL A 406 -5.48 21.81 22.23
CA VAL A 406 -6.29 22.85 22.88
C VAL A 406 -6.85 22.38 24.23
N ALA A 407 -7.29 21.11 24.33
CA ALA A 407 -7.80 20.54 25.58
C ALA A 407 -6.70 20.28 26.64
N GLY A 408 -5.45 20.13 26.21
CA GLY A 408 -4.26 19.92 27.06
C GLY A 408 -3.58 21.19 27.57
N GLY A 409 -4.13 22.38 27.30
CA GLY A 409 -3.59 23.65 27.82
C GLY A 409 -3.55 23.67 29.36
N PRO A 410 -2.62 24.41 29.98
CA PRO A 410 -2.37 24.31 31.41
C PRO A 410 -3.61 24.70 32.21
N LYS A 411 -4.21 23.73 32.90
CA LYS A 411 -5.11 24.01 34.01
C LYS A 411 -4.30 24.81 35.02
N GLY A 412 -4.55 26.12 35.05
CA GLY A 412 -3.92 27.05 35.98
C GLY A 412 -4.02 26.47 37.39
N ARG A 413 -2.87 26.37 38.05
CA ARG A 413 -2.80 26.26 39.51
C ARG A 413 -3.51 27.50 40.08
N SER A 414 -4.79 27.36 40.40
CA SER A 414 -5.44 28.27 41.32
C SER A 414 -4.87 27.97 42.70
N SER A 415 -3.99 28.86 43.14
CA SER A 415 -3.61 29.01 44.54
C SER A 415 -4.87 29.15 45.40
N ALA A 416 -5.04 28.25 46.35
CA ALA A 416 -5.79 28.53 47.57
C ALA A 416 -4.85 28.24 48.74
N ALA A 417 -4.13 29.29 49.14
CA ALA A 417 -3.58 29.42 50.47
C ALA A 417 -4.57 30.28 51.27
N CYS A 418 -5.31 29.65 52.18
CA CYS A 418 -5.56 30.06 53.56
C CYS A 418 -6.53 29.07 54.21
#